data_AF-A0A967PU47-F1
#
_entry.id   AF-A0A967PU47-F1
#
_cell.length_a   1.000
_cell.length_b   1.000
_cell.length_c   1.000
_cell.angle_alpha   90.00
_cell.angle_beta   90.00
_cell.angle_gamma   90.00
#
_symmetry.space_group_name_H-M   'P 1'
#
loop_
_entity.id
_entity.type
_entity.pdbx_description
1 polymer ?
#
loop_
_entity_poly.entity_id
_entity_poly.type
_entity_poly.pdbx_seq_one_letter_code
_entity_poly.pdbx_strand_id
1 'polypeptide(L)' 'GIAAYKAAYLLREFQKAGAEVRVTMTPSATRFVGTETFAALSRNPVAVEV' A
#
# COMPACT_ATOMS: atom_id res chain seq x y z
N GLY A 1 -3.40 -1.38 -12.04
CA GLY A 1 -2.60 -2.04 -13.11
C GLY A 1 -1.41 -2.76 -12.51
N ILE A 2 -0.64 -3.52 -13.30
CA ILE A 2 0.42 -4.41 -12.80
C ILE A 2 1.49 -3.71 -11.95
N ALA A 3 1.71 -2.40 -12.12
CA ALA A 3 2.68 -1.65 -11.31
C ALA A 3 2.30 -1.51 -9.83
N ALA A 4 1.07 -1.86 -9.41
CA ALA A 4 0.60 -1.67 -8.04
C ALA A 4 1.47 -2.37 -6.97
N TYR A 5 2.01 -3.56 -7.26
CA TYR A 5 2.88 -4.26 -6.29
C TYR A 5 4.17 -3.49 -5.98
N LYS A 6 4.68 -2.68 -6.92
CA LYS A 6 5.90 -1.88 -6.74
C LYS A 6 5.72 -0.76 -5.72
N ALA A 7 4.48 -0.34 -5.44
CA ALA A 7 4.21 0.65 -4.41
C ALA A 7 4.62 0.18 -3.00
N ALA A 8 4.73 -1.13 -2.76
CA ALA A 8 5.27 -1.67 -1.52
C ALA A 8 6.73 -1.25 -1.29
N TYR A 9 7.52 -1.12 -2.36
CA TYR A 9 8.89 -0.62 -2.27
C TYR A 9 8.93 0.86 -1.86
N LEU A 10 8.12 1.71 -2.50
CA LEU A 10 8.03 3.14 -2.16
C LEU A 10 7.60 3.35 -0.71
N LEU A 11 6.62 2.58 -0.23
CA LEU A 11 6.19 2.61 1.17
C LEU A 11 7.38 2.38 2.11
N ARG A 12 8.22 1.38 1.83
CA ARG A 12 9.40 1.09 2.66
C ARG A 12 10.42 2.23 2.63
N GLU A 13 10.67 2.84 1.48
CA GLU A 13 11.57 3.98 1.38
C GLU A 13 11.04 5.20 2.16
N PHE A 14 9.73 5.47 2.10
CA PHE A 14 9.12 6.51 2.92
C PHE A 14 9.23 6.23 4.43
N GLN A 15 9.02 4.98 4.85
CA GLN A 15 9.21 4.59 6.26
C GLN A 15 10.66 4.78 6.72
N LYS A 16 11.64 4.41 5.88
CA LYS A 16 13.06 4.64 6.18
C LYS A 16 13.39 6.12 6.30
N ALA A 17 12.72 6.96 5.53
CA ALA A 17 12.81 8.42 5.62
C ALA A 17 12.07 9.01 6.84
N GLY A 18 11.47 8.17 7.70
CA GLY A 18 10.78 8.60 8.91
C GLY A 18 9.33 9.04 8.70
N ALA A 19 8.76 8.82 7.50
CA ALA A 19 7.39 9.21 7.21
C ALA A 19 6.37 8.19 7.77
N GLU A 20 5.25 8.71 8.28
CA GLU A 20 4.05 7.91 8.48
C GLU A 20 3.37 7.71 7.11
N VAL A 21 3.17 6.45 6.73
CA VAL A 21 2.56 6.12 5.43
C VAL A 21 1.16 5.56 5.66
N ARG A 22 0.16 6.13 4.99
CA ARG A 22 -1.21 5.61 4.91
C ARG A 22 -1.53 5.26 3.46
N VAL A 23 -2.20 4.13 3.24
CA VAL A 23 -2.47 3.61 1.90
C VAL A 23 -3.97 3.60 1.64
N THR A 24 -4.36 4.07 0.45
CA THR A 24 -5.69 3.86 -0.13
C THR A 24 -5.53 3.09 -1.44
N MET A 25 -6.47 2.21 -1.76
CA MET A 25 -6.42 1.35 -2.93
C MET A 25 -7.68 1.48 -3.78
N THR A 26 -7.53 1.43 -5.10
CA THR A 26 -8.68 1.22 -5.98
C THR A 26 -9.09 -0.27 -5.98
N PRO A 27 -10.34 -0.63 -6.30
CA PRO A 27 -10.74 -2.02 -6.48
C PRO A 27 -9.92 -2.78 -7.54
N SER A 28 -9.36 -2.07 -8.52
CA SER A 28 -8.49 -2.68 -9.54
C SER A 28 -7.12 -3.05 -9.00
N ALA A 29 -6.61 -2.32 -8.00
CA ALA A 29 -5.29 -2.54 -7.41
C ALA A 29 -5.27 -3.79 -6.52
N THR A 30 -6.39 -4.12 -5.86
CA THR A 30 -6.53 -5.30 -4.98
C THR A 30 -6.35 -6.63 -5.73
N ARG A 31 -6.53 -6.62 -7.06
CA ARG A 31 -6.29 -7.79 -7.93
C ARG A 31 -4.81 -8.12 -8.14
N PHE A 32 -3.91 -7.18 -7.85
CA PHE A 32 -2.45 -7.34 -8.07
C PHE A 32 -1.66 -7.47 -6.77
N VAL A 33 -2.15 -6.88 -5.69
CA VAL A 33 -1.54 -6.91 -4.36
C VAL A 33 -2.65 -6.81 -3.33
N GLY A 34 -2.58 -7.63 -2.28
CA GLY A 34 -3.61 -7.66 -1.24
C GLY A 34 -3.56 -6.44 -0.32
N THR A 35 -4.71 -6.02 0.19
CA THR A 35 -4.83 -4.98 1.22
C THR A 35 -4.02 -5.32 2.48
N GLU A 36 -4.02 -6.60 2.88
CA GLU A 36 -3.27 -7.14 4.01
C GLU A 36 -1.77 -6.85 3.91
N THR A 37 -1.21 -6.91 2.69
CA THR A 37 0.19 -6.57 2.45
C THR A 37 0.45 -5.13 2.85
N PHE A 38 -0.33 -4.19 2.34
CA PHE A 38 -0.14 -2.77 2.68
C PHE A 38 -0.47 -2.46 4.13
N ALA A 39 -1.43 -3.14 4.74
CA ALA A 39 -1.75 -2.96 6.16
C ALA A 39 -0.57 -3.37 7.04
N ALA A 40 0.01 -4.55 6.80
CA ALA A 40 1.17 -5.04 7.52
C ALA A 40 2.42 -4.17 7.30
N LEU A 41 2.63 -3.69 6.07
CA LEU A 41 3.78 -2.84 5.75
C LEU A 41 3.65 -1.45 6.38
N SER A 42 2.50 -0.79 6.21
CA SER A 42 2.26 0.59 6.68
C SER A 42 2.02 0.69 8.18
N ARG A 43 1.62 -0.41 8.84
CA ARG A 43 1.12 -0.44 10.22
C ARG A 43 -0.12 0.44 10.42
N ASN A 44 -0.88 0.64 9.36
CA ASN A 44 -2.12 1.42 9.33
C ASN A 44 -3.22 0.63 8.62
N PRO A 45 -4.50 0.88 8.94
CA PRO A 45 -5.61 0.38 8.14
C PRO A 45 -5.51 0.86 6.68
N VAL A 46 -5.94 0.02 5.74
CA VAL A 46 -5.96 0.33 4.31
C VAL A 46 -7.40 0.47 3.85
N ALA A 47 -7.73 1.63 3.30
CA ALA A 47 -9.03 1.85 2.68
C ALA A 47 -9.03 1.34 1.24
N VAL A 48 -10.16 0.81 0.79
CA VAL A 48 -10.43 0.53 -0.62
C VAL A 48 -11.54 1.47 -1.06
N GLU A 49 -11.31 2.23 -2.14
CA GLU A 49 -12.36 3.03 -2.77
C GLU A 49 -13.54 2.14 -3.13
N VAL A 50 -14.76 2.63 -2.87
CA VAL A 50 -16.03 1.92 -3.10
C VAL A 50 -16.43 2.05 -4.56
#